data_AF-A0A8H4FPW0-F1
#
_entry.id   AF-A0A8H4FPW0-F1
#
_cell.length_a   1.000
_cell.length_b   1.000
_cell.length_c   1.000
_cell.angle_alpha   90.00
_cell.angle_beta   90.00
_cell.angle_gamma   90.00
#
_symmetry.space_group_name_H-M   'P 1'
#
loop_
_entity.id
_entity.type
_entity.pdbx_description
1 polymer ?
#
loop_
_entity_poly.entity_id
_entity_poly.type
_entity_poly.pdbx_seq_one_letter_code
_entity_poly.pdbx_strand_id
1 'polypeptide(L)'
;MDVNQLFLIATSHPFASTTVFLVVLVGLYTFYCRNVHSLARFPGPPLASLTNFWRLRELWGLHLPDALVELHEKYGDVVRIGPNMLSFRQATAVPRIYKAGRTLAKTAFYDGFTSFNPNLFGTRNEEVHSMRRRQTAHSFSLQSIKEMELHIDSHMLKFRKNLDEYSRTHQIFDLKELIAFFVLDVLGDLAFRYQFDSQIEKNTLKLPPINDHIFLACLMGMMPNFMPFVEAVSPWIPIPWVQRLLAARQNLKNLTIECVRSRMADPGAARKDLITSLINARDPETGSELTELDIQTEAFAFIVAGSHTTSGTLTLLFSHILQNPVVHAKVVEEIDSVVENVGSAIIPIKDLEAKLPFVMACVDENFRMNAVFTMPLEREVTAKEGFEIEGHVIPKGTGVFSLNHVVHITLLSGVRTTMFSTFLDFAIKRVRSSGVS
;
A
#
# COMPACT_ATOMS: atom_id res chain seq x y z
N MET A 1 6.84 -40.14 -42.80
CA MET A 1 8.06 -39.34 -42.96
C MET A 1 9.08 -39.89 -42.00
N ASP A 2 10.22 -40.39 -42.49
CA ASP A 2 11.27 -40.95 -41.64
C ASP A 2 11.97 -39.82 -40.85
N VAL A 3 12.43 -40.11 -39.63
CA VAL A 3 13.10 -39.13 -38.74
C VAL A 3 14.30 -38.50 -39.43
N ASN A 4 15.00 -39.27 -40.27
CA ASN A 4 16.12 -38.80 -41.07
C ASN A 4 15.73 -37.73 -42.10
N GLN A 5 14.53 -37.83 -42.70
CA GLN A 5 14.04 -36.82 -43.63
C GLN A 5 13.60 -35.54 -42.92
N LEU A 6 12.99 -35.66 -41.74
CA LEU A 6 12.70 -34.52 -40.87
C LEU A 6 13.99 -33.79 -40.48
N PHE A 7 15.05 -34.52 -40.15
CA PHE A 7 16.34 -33.95 -39.78
C PHE A 7 17.02 -33.24 -40.95
N LEU A 8 16.97 -33.80 -42.16
CA LEU A 8 17.46 -33.15 -43.38
C LEU A 8 16.69 -31.87 -43.74
N ILE A 9 15.36 -31.89 -43.60
CA ILE A 9 14.54 -30.68 -43.80
C ILE A 9 14.89 -29.63 -42.74
N ALA A 10 15.06 -30.04 -41.48
CA ALA A 10 15.39 -29.15 -40.37
C ALA A 10 16.75 -28.45 -40.55
N THR A 11 17.76 -29.17 -41.04
CA THR A 11 19.09 -28.62 -41.31
C THR A 11 19.14 -27.77 -42.58
N SER A 12 18.33 -28.08 -43.60
CA SER A 12 18.24 -27.30 -44.84
C SER A 12 17.51 -25.96 -44.67
N HIS A 13 16.57 -25.87 -43.71
CA HIS A 13 15.80 -24.66 -43.43
C HIS A 13 15.74 -24.37 -41.92
N PRO A 14 16.85 -23.93 -41.30
CA PRO A 14 16.95 -23.79 -39.85
C PRO A 14 15.99 -22.74 -39.28
N PHE A 15 15.80 -21.62 -39.98
CA PHE A 15 14.87 -20.57 -39.55
C PHE A 15 13.41 -21.04 -39.56
N ALA A 16 12.96 -21.64 -40.66
CA ALA A 16 11.59 -22.15 -40.78
C ALA A 16 11.30 -23.24 -39.74
N SER A 17 12.26 -24.13 -39.51
CA SER A 17 12.15 -25.21 -38.52
C SER A 17 12.10 -24.68 -37.09
N THR A 18 12.92 -23.66 -36.78
CA THR A 18 12.87 -22.95 -35.49
C THR A 18 11.53 -22.25 -35.29
N THR A 19 11.01 -21.56 -36.31
CA THR A 19 9.70 -20.90 -36.26
C THR A 19 8.57 -21.91 -36.02
N VAL A 20 8.54 -23.02 -36.76
CA VAL A 20 7.54 -24.09 -36.58
C VAL A 20 7.62 -24.67 -35.17
N PHE A 21 8.82 -24.96 -34.67
CA PHE A 21 9.04 -25.45 -33.32
C PHE A 21 8.50 -24.48 -32.25
N LEU A 22 8.81 -23.18 -32.36
CA LEU A 22 8.31 -22.16 -31.45
C LEU A 22 6.78 -22.04 -31.50
N VAL A 23 6.17 -22.10 -32.69
CA VAL A 23 4.71 -22.07 -32.84
C VAL A 23 4.06 -23.28 -32.17
N VAL A 24 4.62 -24.48 -32.34
CA VAL A 24 4.13 -25.69 -31.68
C VAL A 24 4.26 -25.57 -30.15
N LEU A 25 5.41 -25.10 -29.65
CA LEU A 25 5.61 -24.90 -28.21
C LEU A 25 4.62 -23.90 -27.62
N VAL A 26 4.43 -22.74 -28.26
CA VAL A 26 3.46 -21.72 -27.82
C VAL A 26 2.03 -22.26 -27.89
N GLY A 27 1.71 -23.05 -28.92
CA GLY A 27 0.42 -23.73 -29.06
C GLY A 27 0.15 -24.71 -27.92
N LEU A 28 1.11 -25.60 -27.62
CA LEU A 28 1.03 -26.56 -26.50
C LEU A 28 0.94 -25.86 -25.14
N TYR A 29 1.74 -24.82 -24.93
CA TYR A 29 1.71 -24.00 -23.71
C TYR A 29 0.33 -23.35 -23.53
N THR A 30 -0.21 -22.75 -24.58
CA THR A 30 -1.54 -22.11 -24.57
C THR A 30 -2.63 -23.13 -24.28
N PHE A 31 -2.57 -24.29 -24.93
CA PHE A 31 -3.52 -25.38 -24.69
C PHE A 31 -3.49 -25.85 -23.23
N TYR A 32 -2.29 -26.07 -22.68
CA TYR A 32 -2.10 -26.45 -21.28
C TYR A 32 -2.68 -25.39 -20.33
N CYS A 33 -2.29 -24.12 -20.48
CA CYS A 33 -2.70 -23.05 -19.59
C CYS A 33 -4.22 -22.82 -19.56
N ARG A 34 -4.90 -23.03 -20.69
CA ARG A 34 -6.34 -22.74 -20.84
C ARG A 34 -7.25 -23.93 -20.58
N ASN A 35 -6.76 -25.16 -20.72
CA ASN A 35 -7.63 -26.35 -20.63
C ASN A 35 -7.19 -27.33 -19.53
N VAL A 36 -5.90 -27.44 -19.25
CA VAL A 36 -5.35 -28.48 -18.36
C VAL A 36 -4.92 -27.91 -17.01
N HIS A 37 -4.44 -26.67 -17.00
CA HIS A 37 -3.98 -26.01 -15.77
C HIS A 37 -5.05 -26.06 -14.69
N SER A 38 -4.63 -26.23 -13.44
CA SER A 38 -5.53 -26.27 -12.27
C SER A 38 -6.43 -25.05 -12.10
N LEU A 39 -6.09 -23.93 -12.76
CA LEU A 39 -6.81 -22.67 -12.72
C LEU A 39 -7.57 -22.39 -14.02
N ALA A 40 -7.60 -23.33 -14.97
CA ALA A 40 -8.33 -23.23 -16.24
C ALA A 40 -9.84 -23.02 -16.04
N ARG A 41 -10.38 -23.52 -14.92
CA ARG A 41 -11.80 -23.35 -14.54
C ARG A 41 -12.16 -21.91 -14.14
N PHE A 42 -11.18 -21.07 -13.79
CA PHE A 42 -11.44 -19.70 -13.37
C PHE A 42 -11.41 -18.76 -14.58
N PRO A 43 -12.44 -17.93 -14.75
CA PRO A 43 -12.52 -17.00 -15.88
C PRO A 43 -11.53 -15.85 -15.73
N GLY A 44 -11.22 -15.16 -16.82
CA GLY A 44 -10.35 -13.99 -16.83
C GLY A 44 -9.87 -13.60 -18.23
N PRO A 45 -9.06 -12.54 -18.35
CA PRO A 45 -8.47 -12.14 -19.63
C PRO A 45 -7.67 -13.30 -20.25
N PRO A 46 -7.79 -13.55 -21.56
CA PRO A 46 -7.04 -14.63 -22.22
C PRO A 46 -5.53 -14.54 -21.96
N LEU A 47 -4.97 -13.32 -22.01
CA LEU A 47 -3.54 -13.09 -21.80
C LEU A 47 -3.10 -13.38 -20.35
N ALA A 48 -4.00 -13.19 -19.38
CA ALA A 48 -3.73 -13.48 -17.96
C ALA A 48 -3.55 -14.98 -17.71
N SER A 49 -4.21 -15.86 -18.49
CA SER A 49 -3.99 -17.30 -18.37
C SER A 49 -2.59 -17.75 -18.84
N LEU A 50 -1.94 -16.94 -19.68
CA LEU A 50 -0.65 -17.26 -20.31
C LEU A 50 0.52 -16.56 -19.65
N THR A 51 0.36 -15.30 -19.26
CA THR A 51 1.49 -14.50 -18.74
C THR A 51 1.02 -13.49 -17.70
N ASN A 52 1.96 -12.96 -16.92
CA ASN A 52 1.71 -11.80 -16.05
C ASN A 52 1.70 -10.46 -16.83
N PHE A 53 1.81 -10.47 -18.16
CA PHE A 53 1.88 -9.24 -18.96
C PHE A 53 0.60 -8.41 -18.86
N TRP A 54 -0.57 -9.06 -18.81
CA TRP A 54 -1.84 -8.35 -18.66
C TRP A 54 -1.85 -7.46 -17.39
N ARG A 55 -1.59 -8.06 -16.22
CA ARG A 55 -1.57 -7.33 -14.94
C ARG A 55 -0.44 -6.29 -14.86
N LEU A 56 0.71 -6.59 -15.47
CA LEU A 56 1.83 -5.64 -15.56
C LEU A 56 1.42 -4.41 -16.39
N ARG A 57 0.74 -4.61 -17.52
CA ARG A 57 0.26 -3.52 -18.37
C ARG A 57 -0.75 -2.63 -17.63
N GLU A 58 -1.71 -3.23 -16.91
CA GLU A 58 -2.67 -2.45 -16.12
C GLU A 58 -1.98 -1.68 -14.99
N LEU A 59 -1.02 -2.30 -14.30
CA LEU A 59 -0.23 -1.63 -13.25
C LEU A 59 0.60 -0.49 -13.83
N TRP A 60 1.30 -0.72 -14.94
CA TRP A 60 2.13 0.27 -15.62
C TRP A 60 1.31 1.48 -16.06
N GLY A 61 0.07 1.25 -16.52
CA GLY A 61 -0.88 2.29 -16.87
C GLY A 61 -1.57 2.95 -15.68
N LEU A 62 -1.35 2.48 -14.44
CA LEU A 62 -2.06 2.89 -13.23
C LEU A 62 -3.58 2.63 -13.25
N HIS A 63 -4.03 1.65 -14.04
CA HIS A 63 -5.45 1.29 -14.20
C HIS A 63 -5.83 -0.02 -13.49
N LEU A 64 -4.89 -0.68 -12.80
CA LEU A 64 -5.12 -1.99 -12.18
C LEU A 64 -6.37 -2.05 -11.27
N PRO A 65 -6.65 -1.06 -10.40
CA PRO A 65 -7.83 -1.13 -9.53
C PRO A 65 -9.15 -1.11 -10.31
N ASP A 66 -9.30 -0.19 -11.25
CA ASP A 66 -10.50 -0.07 -12.08
C ASP A 66 -10.68 -1.28 -13.00
N ALA A 67 -9.59 -1.74 -13.62
CA ALA A 67 -9.59 -2.94 -14.45
C ALA A 67 -10.05 -4.17 -13.67
N LEU A 68 -9.67 -4.30 -12.39
CA LEU A 68 -10.14 -5.40 -11.55
C LEU A 68 -11.63 -5.28 -11.23
N VAL A 69 -12.16 -4.07 -11.02
CA VAL A 69 -13.62 -3.85 -10.86
C VAL A 69 -14.35 -4.33 -12.12
N GLU A 70 -13.93 -3.89 -13.31
CA GLU A 70 -14.54 -4.30 -14.59
C GLU A 70 -14.47 -5.80 -14.82
N LEU A 71 -13.34 -6.43 -14.48
CA LEU A 71 -13.19 -7.88 -14.59
C LEU A 71 -14.15 -8.63 -13.68
N HIS A 72 -14.31 -8.17 -12.44
CA HIS A 72 -15.23 -8.77 -11.48
C HIS A 72 -16.70 -8.53 -11.85
N GLU A 73 -17.03 -7.40 -12.49
CA GLU A 73 -18.35 -7.19 -13.11
C GLU A 73 -18.61 -8.17 -14.27
N LYS A 74 -17.58 -8.44 -15.09
CA LYS A 74 -17.72 -9.27 -16.29
C LYS A 74 -17.68 -10.78 -16.03
N TYR A 75 -16.76 -11.23 -15.18
CA TYR A 75 -16.44 -12.64 -15.00
C TYR A 75 -16.94 -13.19 -13.66
N GLY A 76 -17.40 -12.31 -12.77
CA GLY A 76 -17.98 -12.68 -11.49
C GLY A 76 -16.98 -12.64 -10.34
N ASP A 77 -17.17 -13.56 -9.40
CA ASP A 77 -16.68 -13.44 -8.04
C ASP A 77 -15.19 -13.74 -7.86
N VAL A 78 -14.65 -14.65 -8.66
CA VAL A 78 -13.24 -15.07 -8.63
C VAL A 78 -12.69 -14.99 -10.04
N VAL A 79 -11.61 -14.22 -10.23
CA VAL A 79 -11.03 -13.94 -11.54
C VAL A 79 -9.56 -14.30 -11.60
N ARG A 80 -9.14 -15.01 -12.65
CA ARG A 80 -7.74 -15.30 -12.95
C ARG A 80 -7.07 -14.13 -13.65
N ILE A 81 -6.08 -13.53 -12.98
CA ILE A 81 -5.38 -12.32 -13.46
C ILE A 81 -3.88 -12.56 -13.77
N GLY A 82 -3.43 -13.79 -13.62
CA GLY A 82 -2.11 -14.28 -14.01
C GLY A 82 -2.11 -15.80 -14.08
N PRO A 83 -1.03 -16.44 -14.58
CA PRO A 83 -0.98 -17.89 -14.76
C PRO A 83 -1.28 -18.63 -13.46
N ASN A 84 -0.76 -18.13 -12.34
CA ASN A 84 -0.98 -18.65 -11.00
C ASN A 84 -1.51 -17.56 -10.04
N MET A 85 -2.42 -16.69 -10.50
CA MET A 85 -2.92 -15.58 -9.67
C MET A 85 -4.43 -15.41 -9.78
N LEU A 86 -5.12 -15.41 -8.63
CA LEU A 86 -6.56 -15.21 -8.51
C LEU A 86 -6.87 -13.95 -7.70
N SER A 87 -7.87 -13.19 -8.15
CA SER A 87 -8.46 -12.06 -7.43
C SER A 87 -9.86 -12.43 -6.94
N PHE A 88 -10.19 -12.02 -5.71
CA PHE A 88 -11.47 -12.28 -5.05
C PHE A 88 -12.14 -10.96 -4.66
N ARG A 89 -13.40 -10.75 -5.04
CA ARG A 89 -14.17 -9.52 -4.69
C ARG A 89 -14.96 -9.62 -3.39
N GLN A 90 -15.16 -10.82 -2.84
CA GLN A 90 -16.02 -11.03 -1.68
C GLN A 90 -15.36 -10.47 -0.41
N ALA A 91 -16.12 -9.76 0.42
CA ALA A 91 -15.63 -9.29 1.70
C ALA A 91 -15.27 -10.44 2.65
N THR A 92 -15.95 -11.59 2.54
CA THR A 92 -15.68 -12.81 3.31
C THR A 92 -14.33 -13.47 2.98
N ALA A 93 -13.77 -13.19 1.79
CA ALA A 93 -12.46 -13.70 1.40
C ALA A 93 -11.32 -12.99 2.14
N VAL A 94 -11.50 -11.73 2.52
CA VAL A 94 -10.47 -10.91 3.20
C VAL A 94 -9.92 -11.57 4.47
N PRO A 95 -10.74 -11.95 5.48
CA PRO A 95 -10.22 -12.62 6.67
C PRO A 95 -9.62 -13.99 6.33
N ARG A 96 -10.17 -14.72 5.35
CA ARG A 96 -9.62 -16.00 4.90
C ARG A 96 -8.24 -15.86 4.28
N ILE A 97 -8.00 -14.81 3.50
CA ILE A 97 -6.72 -14.57 2.82
C ILE A 97 -5.67 -14.03 3.79
N TYR A 98 -6.03 -13.06 4.62
CA TYR A 98 -5.04 -12.28 5.39
C TYR A 98 -4.84 -12.75 6.85
N LYS A 99 -5.68 -13.65 7.38
CA LYS A 99 -5.55 -14.18 8.75
C LYS A 99 -5.18 -15.67 8.82
N ALA A 100 -4.86 -16.31 7.70
CA ALA A 100 -4.55 -17.76 7.66
C ALA A 100 -3.09 -18.11 8.04
N GLY A 101 -2.29 -17.12 8.46
CA GLY A 101 -0.92 -17.32 8.92
C GLY A 101 -0.04 -18.04 7.90
N ARG A 102 0.67 -19.10 8.34
CA ARG A 102 1.65 -19.84 7.53
C ARG A 102 1.08 -20.52 6.27
N THR A 103 -0.24 -20.75 6.21
CA THR A 103 -0.89 -21.39 5.05
C THR A 103 -1.02 -20.45 3.84
N LEU A 104 -0.95 -19.14 4.09
CA LEU A 104 -0.99 -18.07 3.10
C LEU A 104 0.15 -17.09 3.36
N ALA A 105 1.33 -17.42 2.83
CA ALA A 105 2.53 -16.59 2.98
C ALA A 105 2.53 -15.43 1.98
N LYS A 106 3.33 -14.39 2.22
CA LYS A 106 3.55 -13.32 1.23
C LYS A 106 4.26 -13.87 -0.01
N THR A 107 3.81 -13.47 -1.20
CA THR A 107 4.45 -13.87 -2.48
C THR A 107 5.79 -13.14 -2.68
N ALA A 108 6.51 -13.50 -3.74
CA ALA A 108 7.70 -12.77 -4.18
C ALA A 108 7.42 -11.31 -4.64
N PHE A 109 6.14 -10.90 -4.73
CA PHE A 109 5.78 -9.50 -4.98
C PHE A 109 6.41 -8.53 -3.96
N TYR A 110 6.52 -8.98 -2.71
CA TYR A 110 7.06 -8.19 -1.61
C TYR A 110 8.57 -7.93 -1.73
N ASP A 111 9.29 -8.75 -2.50
CA ASP A 111 10.72 -8.57 -2.69
C ASP A 111 11.02 -7.24 -3.42
N GLY A 112 10.09 -6.75 -4.26
CA GLY A 112 10.18 -5.43 -4.89
C GLY A 112 10.19 -4.25 -3.91
N PHE A 113 9.73 -4.45 -2.68
CA PHE A 113 9.73 -3.45 -1.60
C PHE A 113 10.97 -3.55 -0.69
N THR A 114 11.90 -4.46 -0.99
CA THR A 114 13.13 -4.62 -0.21
C THR A 114 14.20 -3.64 -0.69
N SER A 115 14.57 -2.68 0.16
CA SER A 115 15.60 -1.67 -0.15
C SER A 115 16.94 -1.92 0.56
N PHE A 116 16.92 -2.50 1.76
CA PHE A 116 18.08 -2.87 2.57
C PHE A 116 18.05 -4.38 2.79
N ASN A 117 17.25 -4.81 3.77
CA ASN A 117 16.79 -6.17 3.99
C ASN A 117 15.25 -6.18 3.98
N PRO A 118 14.61 -7.36 3.95
CA PRO A 118 13.16 -7.45 4.10
C PRO A 118 12.72 -6.93 5.48
N ASN A 119 12.05 -5.77 5.50
CA ASN A 119 11.43 -5.20 6.71
C ASN A 119 10.13 -5.92 7.08
N LEU A 120 9.45 -5.50 8.16
CA LEU A 120 8.19 -6.09 8.60
C LEU A 120 7.13 -6.19 7.49
N PHE A 121 7.03 -5.20 6.60
CA PHE A 121 6.13 -5.24 5.46
C PHE A 121 6.60 -6.24 4.38
N GLY A 122 7.88 -6.23 4.03
CA GLY A 122 8.46 -7.02 2.93
C GLY A 122 8.79 -8.48 3.28
N THR A 123 9.04 -8.81 4.55
CA THR A 123 9.51 -10.14 4.94
C THR A 123 8.47 -11.22 4.66
N ARG A 124 8.89 -12.25 3.93
CA ARG A 124 8.10 -13.43 3.55
C ARG A 124 8.23 -14.57 4.56
N ASN A 125 9.22 -14.50 5.45
CA ASN A 125 9.43 -15.48 6.51
C ASN A 125 8.56 -15.10 7.72
N GLU A 126 7.59 -15.97 8.06
CA GLU A 126 6.64 -15.72 9.15
C GLU A 126 7.31 -15.68 10.53
N GLU A 127 8.42 -16.38 10.74
CA GLU A 127 9.15 -16.37 12.01
C GLU A 127 9.87 -15.04 12.21
N VAL A 128 10.55 -14.57 11.16
CA VAL A 128 11.15 -13.22 11.14
C VAL A 128 10.07 -12.16 11.30
N HIS A 129 8.95 -12.29 10.59
CA HIS A 129 7.81 -11.38 10.72
C HIS A 129 7.28 -11.32 12.15
N SER A 130 7.04 -12.47 12.78
CA SER A 130 6.54 -12.57 14.15
C SER A 130 7.50 -11.92 15.15
N MET A 131 8.79 -12.25 15.05
CA MET A 131 9.84 -11.65 15.89
C MET A 131 9.88 -10.12 15.76
N ARG A 132 9.94 -9.59 14.54
CA ARG A 132 9.96 -8.15 14.27
C ARG A 132 8.69 -7.46 14.79
N ARG A 133 7.54 -8.11 14.61
CA ARG A 133 6.26 -7.57 15.11
C ARG A 133 6.27 -7.46 16.62
N ARG A 134 6.79 -8.46 17.36
CA ARG A 134 6.89 -8.40 18.82
C ARG A 134 7.80 -7.26 19.29
N GLN A 135 8.93 -7.08 18.63
CA GLN A 135 9.89 -6.02 18.92
C GLN A 135 9.34 -4.61 18.68
N THR A 136 8.48 -4.43 17.67
CA THR A 136 7.99 -3.11 17.23
C THR A 136 6.60 -2.74 17.74
N ALA A 137 5.77 -3.71 18.16
CA ALA A 137 4.36 -3.48 18.50
C ALA A 137 4.15 -2.46 19.64
N HIS A 138 5.04 -2.44 20.64
CA HIS A 138 4.92 -1.53 21.78
C HIS A 138 4.93 -0.05 21.35
N SER A 139 5.79 0.31 20.38
CA SER A 139 5.96 1.67 19.86
C SER A 139 4.68 2.24 19.23
N PHE A 140 3.79 1.35 18.75
CA PHE A 140 2.54 1.70 18.11
C PHE A 140 1.32 1.49 19.03
N SER A 141 1.54 1.29 20.33
CA SER A 141 0.46 1.16 21.30
C SER A 141 -0.29 2.48 21.49
N LEU A 142 -1.57 2.41 21.86
CA LEU A 142 -2.38 3.59 22.22
C LEU A 142 -1.70 4.44 23.31
N GLN A 143 -0.99 3.81 24.24
CA GLN A 143 -0.26 4.52 25.28
C GLN A 143 0.92 5.31 24.70
N SER A 144 1.72 4.69 23.82
CA SER A 144 2.82 5.39 23.13
C SER A 144 2.32 6.53 22.25
N ILE A 145 1.18 6.36 21.58
CA ILE A 145 0.56 7.43 20.78
C ILE A 145 0.18 8.62 21.67
N LYS A 146 -0.43 8.39 22.85
CA LYS A 146 -0.74 9.45 23.82
C LYS A 146 0.51 10.17 24.33
N GLU A 147 1.59 9.45 24.57
CA GLU A 147 2.88 10.04 24.96
C GLU A 147 3.48 10.92 23.86
N MET A 148 3.10 10.69 22.60
CA MET A 148 3.55 11.45 21.43
C MET A 148 2.63 12.64 21.05
N GLU A 149 1.47 12.77 21.69
CA GLU A 149 0.42 13.75 21.35
C GLU A 149 0.95 15.19 21.31
N LEU A 150 1.72 15.60 22.33
CA LEU A 150 2.30 16.95 22.43
C LEU A 150 3.20 17.32 21.24
N HIS A 151 3.79 16.33 20.57
CA HIS A 151 4.63 16.58 19.39
C HIS A 151 3.76 16.83 18.16
N ILE A 152 2.67 16.07 18.00
CA ILE A 152 1.68 16.28 16.95
C ILE A 152 1.07 17.68 17.11
N ASP A 153 0.71 18.07 18.34
CA ASP A 153 0.17 19.37 18.69
C ASP A 153 1.05 20.53 18.20
N SER A 154 2.37 20.41 18.41
CA SER A 154 3.33 21.43 18.00
C SER A 154 3.34 21.65 16.48
N HIS A 155 3.20 20.58 15.69
CA HIS A 155 3.12 20.66 14.23
C HIS A 155 1.73 21.11 13.77
N MET A 156 0.67 20.73 14.49
CA MET A 156 -0.69 21.17 14.20
C MET A 156 -0.85 22.68 14.38
N LEU A 157 -0.19 23.27 15.39
CA LEU A 157 -0.14 24.74 15.55
C LEU A 157 0.58 25.44 14.39
N LYS A 158 1.67 24.85 13.88
CA LYS A 158 2.37 25.38 12.69
C LYS A 158 1.47 25.28 11.46
N PHE A 159 0.80 24.16 11.27
CA PHE A 159 -0.14 23.94 10.17
C PHE A 159 -1.28 24.96 10.20
N ARG A 160 -1.90 25.15 11.38
CA ARG A 160 -2.93 26.17 11.60
C ARG A 160 -2.42 27.57 11.29
N LYS A 161 -1.23 27.94 11.78
CA LYS A 161 -0.62 29.25 11.50
C LYS A 161 -0.44 29.48 9.99
N ASN A 162 -0.02 28.45 9.24
CA ASN A 162 0.07 28.51 7.79
C ASN A 162 -1.30 28.75 7.14
N LEU A 163 -2.34 28.04 7.59
CA LEU A 163 -3.71 28.25 7.09
C LEU A 163 -4.26 29.65 7.42
N ASP A 164 -4.02 30.14 8.64
CA ASP A 164 -4.41 31.49 9.08
C ASP A 164 -3.74 32.57 8.22
N GLU A 165 -2.47 32.35 7.83
CA GLU A 165 -1.75 33.24 6.91
C GLU A 165 -2.43 33.29 5.54
N TYR A 166 -2.75 32.15 4.93
CA TYR A 166 -3.46 32.10 3.64
C TYR A 166 -4.86 32.70 3.74
N SER A 167 -5.57 32.48 4.85
CA SER A 167 -6.88 33.08 5.09
C SER A 167 -6.80 34.60 5.18
N ARG A 168 -5.76 35.15 5.82
CA ARG A 168 -5.55 36.61 5.96
C ARG A 168 -5.12 37.27 4.65
N THR A 169 -4.29 36.60 3.86
CA THR A 169 -3.77 37.14 2.59
C THR A 169 -4.69 36.89 1.41
N HIS A 170 -5.70 36.02 1.56
CA HIS A 170 -6.56 35.53 0.48
C HIS A 170 -5.78 34.91 -0.68
N GLN A 171 -4.58 34.40 -0.42
CA GLN A 171 -3.78 33.73 -1.43
C GLN A 171 -4.32 32.31 -1.67
N ILE A 172 -4.45 31.94 -2.95
CA ILE A 172 -4.78 30.58 -3.37
C ILE A 172 -3.57 29.68 -3.10
N PHE A 173 -3.81 28.50 -2.51
CA PHE A 173 -2.79 27.51 -2.20
C PHE A 173 -3.29 26.10 -2.49
N ASP A 174 -2.35 25.16 -2.63
CA ASP A 174 -2.67 23.73 -2.74
C ASP A 174 -2.69 23.08 -1.36
N LEU A 175 -3.88 22.70 -0.88
CA LEU A 175 -4.06 22.04 0.41
C LEU A 175 -3.34 20.67 0.47
N LYS A 176 -3.20 19.96 -0.66
CA LYS A 176 -2.49 18.69 -0.73
C LYS A 176 -1.01 18.87 -0.38
N GLU A 177 -0.38 19.92 -0.89
CA GLU A 177 1.02 20.22 -0.59
C GLU A 177 1.22 20.55 0.89
N LEU A 178 0.34 21.41 1.44
CA LEU A 178 0.35 21.76 2.86
C LEU A 178 0.18 20.53 3.77
N ILE A 179 -0.76 19.63 3.43
CA ILE A 179 -0.95 18.37 4.16
C ILE A 179 0.29 17.48 4.07
N ALA A 180 0.93 17.39 2.90
CA ALA A 180 2.14 16.60 2.72
C ALA A 180 3.30 17.13 3.58
N PHE A 181 3.48 18.44 3.66
CA PHE A 181 4.47 19.07 4.55
C PHE A 181 4.20 18.80 6.03
N PHE A 182 2.94 18.96 6.46
CA PHE A 182 2.53 18.69 7.83
C PHE A 182 2.77 17.24 8.24
N VAL A 183 2.33 16.29 7.42
CA VAL A 183 2.49 14.86 7.70
C VAL A 183 3.97 14.46 7.72
N LEU A 184 4.79 15.00 6.81
CA LEU A 184 6.22 14.70 6.78
C LEU A 184 6.94 15.23 8.04
N ASP A 185 6.63 16.45 8.48
CA ASP A 185 7.22 17.01 9.70
C ASP A 185 6.80 16.23 10.95
N VAL A 186 5.52 15.85 11.05
CA VAL A 186 5.03 14.98 12.14
C VAL A 186 5.77 13.65 12.13
N LEU A 187 5.90 13.00 10.97
CA LEU A 187 6.63 11.73 10.87
C LEU A 187 8.10 11.90 11.24
N GLY A 188 8.75 12.95 10.73
CA GLY A 188 10.16 13.26 11.04
C GLY A 188 10.40 13.35 12.53
N ASP A 189 9.54 14.08 13.23
CA ASP A 189 9.65 14.30 14.66
C ASP A 189 9.30 13.04 15.47
N LEU A 190 8.22 12.33 15.13
CA LEU A 190 7.76 11.15 15.87
C LEU A 190 8.61 9.90 15.62
N ALA A 191 9.10 9.72 14.39
CA ALA A 191 9.88 8.54 14.06
C ALA A 191 11.36 8.78 14.32
N PHE A 192 11.92 9.92 13.91
CA PHE A 192 13.38 10.12 13.83
C PHE A 192 13.90 11.22 14.76
N ARG A 193 13.01 12.00 15.39
CA ARG A 193 13.38 13.29 16.01
C ARG A 193 14.14 14.20 15.03
N TYR A 194 13.76 14.12 13.76
CA TYR A 194 14.38 14.85 12.66
C TYR A 194 13.44 15.96 12.21
N GLN A 195 13.95 17.19 12.13
CA GLN A 195 13.19 18.33 11.66
C GLN A 195 13.38 18.48 10.15
N PHE A 196 12.36 18.12 9.38
CA PHE A 196 12.34 18.38 7.95
C PHE A 196 12.02 19.84 7.61
N ASP A 197 11.41 20.57 8.54
CA ASP A 197 10.95 21.95 8.40
C ASP A 197 10.17 22.22 7.10
N SER A 198 9.48 21.20 6.62
CA SER A 198 8.76 21.23 5.34
C SER A 198 7.61 22.22 5.37
N GLN A 199 6.96 22.40 6.52
CA GLN A 199 5.92 23.42 6.70
C GLN A 199 6.44 24.87 6.65
N ILE A 200 7.74 25.07 6.89
CA ILE A 200 8.39 26.38 6.87
C ILE A 200 8.90 26.66 5.46
N GLU A 201 9.68 25.73 4.90
CA GLU A 201 10.30 25.89 3.60
C GLU A 201 9.30 25.86 2.45
N LYS A 202 8.19 25.12 2.61
CA LYS A 202 7.10 24.98 1.63
C LYS A 202 7.61 24.61 0.23
N ASN A 203 8.62 23.74 0.15
CA ASN A 203 9.27 23.33 -1.10
C ASN A 203 8.96 21.85 -1.42
N THR A 204 8.07 21.62 -2.38
CA THR A 204 7.68 20.27 -2.80
C THR A 204 8.81 19.45 -3.42
N LEU A 205 9.86 20.09 -3.94
CA LEU A 205 11.03 19.38 -4.50
C LEU A 205 11.87 18.68 -3.43
N LYS A 206 11.72 19.07 -2.16
CA LYS A 206 12.38 18.44 -1.00
C LYS A 206 11.56 17.31 -0.39
N LEU A 207 10.31 17.12 -0.83
CA LEU A 207 9.50 15.99 -0.37
C LEU A 207 10.15 14.68 -0.83
N PRO A 208 10.21 13.65 0.04
CA PRO A 208 10.74 12.35 -0.33
C PRO A 208 9.96 11.74 -1.52
N PRO A 209 10.63 11.19 -2.54
CA PRO A 209 9.99 10.72 -3.78
C PRO A 209 9.33 9.34 -3.61
N ILE A 210 8.38 9.24 -2.68
CA ILE A 210 7.75 7.99 -2.25
C ILE A 210 6.93 7.34 -3.38
N ASN A 211 6.24 8.13 -4.20
CA ASN A 211 5.37 7.60 -5.26
C ASN A 211 6.17 6.86 -6.33
N ASP A 212 7.27 7.46 -6.78
CA ASP A 212 8.18 6.83 -7.74
C ASP A 212 8.78 5.53 -7.15
N HIS A 213 9.13 5.53 -5.86
CA HIS A 213 9.61 4.32 -5.18
C HIS A 213 8.55 3.21 -5.10
N ILE A 214 7.32 3.52 -4.65
CA ILE A 214 6.23 2.55 -4.55
C ILE A 214 5.90 1.99 -5.93
N PHE A 215 5.86 2.85 -6.95
CA PHE A 215 5.56 2.43 -8.30
C PHE A 215 6.65 1.51 -8.86
N LEU A 216 7.93 1.85 -8.68
CA LEU A 216 9.05 0.96 -9.02
C LEU A 216 8.96 -0.39 -8.28
N ALA A 217 8.66 -0.36 -6.97
CA ALA A 217 8.53 -1.55 -6.16
C ALA A 217 7.41 -2.48 -6.65
N CYS A 218 6.24 -1.92 -6.99
CA CYS A 218 5.13 -2.66 -7.59
C CYS A 218 5.53 -3.28 -8.95
N LEU A 219 6.22 -2.52 -9.82
CA LEU A 219 6.65 -3.04 -11.13
C LEU A 219 7.62 -4.21 -10.98
N MET A 220 8.61 -4.08 -10.09
CA MET A 220 9.56 -5.15 -9.80
C MET A 220 8.88 -6.37 -9.17
N GLY A 221 8.01 -6.15 -8.18
CA GLY A 221 7.24 -7.21 -7.52
C GLY A 221 6.29 -7.94 -8.48
N MET A 222 5.82 -7.29 -9.54
CA MET A 222 4.96 -7.92 -10.55
C MET A 222 5.72 -8.96 -11.40
N MET A 223 7.05 -8.84 -11.47
CA MET A 223 7.97 -9.65 -12.27
C MET A 223 9.16 -10.17 -11.44
N PRO A 224 8.92 -10.97 -10.38
CA PRO A 224 9.97 -11.32 -9.42
C PRO A 224 11.12 -12.11 -10.06
N ASN A 225 10.82 -13.00 -11.00
CA ASN A 225 11.83 -13.80 -11.70
C ASN A 225 12.77 -12.97 -12.60
N PHE A 226 12.38 -11.75 -12.95
CA PHE A 226 13.19 -10.84 -13.75
C PHE A 226 13.93 -9.82 -12.90
N MET A 227 13.65 -9.72 -11.59
CA MET A 227 14.27 -8.71 -10.72
C MET A 227 15.81 -8.74 -10.75
N PRO A 228 16.50 -9.89 -10.63
CA PRO A 228 17.97 -9.89 -10.67
C PRO A 228 18.53 -9.33 -11.98
N PHE A 229 17.84 -9.59 -13.10
CA PHE A 229 18.20 -9.03 -14.40
C PHE A 229 17.91 -7.53 -14.48
N VAL A 230 16.73 -7.09 -14.00
CA VAL A 230 16.36 -5.68 -13.97
C VAL A 230 17.35 -4.89 -13.11
N GLU A 231 17.74 -5.40 -11.94
CA GLU A 231 18.72 -4.74 -11.06
C GLU A 231 20.11 -4.64 -11.69
N ALA A 232 20.55 -5.70 -12.37
CA ALA A 232 21.85 -5.70 -13.04
C ALA A 232 21.92 -4.74 -14.23
N VAL A 233 20.82 -4.61 -14.99
CA VAL A 233 20.80 -3.86 -16.26
C VAL A 233 20.28 -2.43 -16.09
N SER A 234 19.32 -2.18 -15.20
CA SER A 234 18.63 -0.89 -15.11
C SER A 234 19.53 0.33 -14.85
N PRO A 235 20.67 0.25 -14.13
CA PRO A 235 21.59 1.38 -14.00
C PRO A 235 22.22 1.81 -15.33
N TRP A 236 22.35 0.88 -16.29
CA TRP A 236 22.98 1.11 -17.59
C TRP A 236 21.99 1.56 -18.66
N ILE A 237 20.69 1.55 -18.37
CA ILE A 237 19.65 1.94 -19.31
C ILE A 237 19.57 3.48 -19.34
N PRO A 238 19.90 4.16 -20.45
CA PRO A 238 19.91 5.62 -20.53
C PRO A 238 18.50 6.20 -20.77
N ILE A 239 17.49 5.64 -20.09
CA ILE A 239 16.10 6.11 -20.16
C ILE A 239 15.85 7.00 -18.93
N PRO A 240 15.60 8.32 -19.10
CA PRO A 240 15.49 9.26 -17.98
C PRO A 240 14.47 8.85 -16.92
N TRP A 241 13.32 8.32 -17.35
CA TRP A 241 12.28 7.86 -16.44
C TRP A 241 12.72 6.67 -15.58
N VAL A 242 13.46 5.69 -16.13
CA VAL A 242 13.99 4.56 -15.35
C VAL A 242 14.98 5.08 -14.31
N GLN A 243 15.90 5.95 -14.73
CA GLN A 243 16.90 6.53 -13.84
C GLN A 243 16.25 7.37 -12.72
N ARG A 244 15.15 8.07 -13.01
CA ARG A 244 14.37 8.80 -12.00
C ARG A 244 13.82 7.86 -10.93
N LEU A 245 13.23 6.72 -11.31
CA LEU A 245 12.69 5.74 -10.37
C LEU A 245 13.79 5.11 -9.50
N LEU A 246 14.95 4.77 -10.10
CA LEU A 246 16.10 4.24 -9.37
C LEU A 246 16.67 5.28 -8.39
N ALA A 247 16.83 6.52 -8.85
CA ALA A 247 17.28 7.63 -8.03
C ALA A 247 16.30 7.91 -6.87
N ALA A 248 14.99 7.82 -7.09
CA ALA A 248 13.98 7.96 -6.04
C ALA A 248 14.18 6.93 -4.91
N ARG A 249 14.34 5.64 -5.26
CA ARG A 249 14.64 4.60 -4.26
C ARG A 249 15.97 4.87 -3.55
N GLN A 250 17.02 5.26 -4.26
CA GLN A 250 18.33 5.52 -3.66
C GLN A 250 18.31 6.76 -2.73
N ASN A 251 17.62 7.82 -3.12
CA ASN A 251 17.46 9.03 -2.29
C ASN A 251 16.73 8.72 -0.98
N LEU A 252 15.68 7.89 -1.03
CA LEU A 252 15.01 7.43 0.19
C LEU A 252 15.93 6.59 1.10
N LYS A 253 16.78 5.73 0.52
CA LYS A 253 17.78 4.98 1.28
C LYS A 253 18.76 5.92 1.97
N ASN A 254 19.30 6.90 1.25
CA ASN A 254 20.23 7.87 1.79
C ASN A 254 19.60 8.69 2.92
N LEU A 255 18.38 9.19 2.71
CA LEU A 255 17.63 9.91 3.73
C LEU A 255 17.40 9.06 4.99
N THR A 256 17.06 7.78 4.82
CA THR A 256 16.88 6.85 5.95
C THR A 256 18.17 6.69 6.75
N ILE A 257 19.29 6.49 6.07
CA ILE A 257 20.62 6.36 6.69
C ILE A 257 20.95 7.63 7.48
N GLU A 258 20.72 8.80 6.89
CA GLU A 258 20.96 10.08 7.55
C GLU A 258 20.13 10.24 8.83
N CYS A 259 18.82 9.99 8.75
CA CYS A 259 17.91 10.08 9.89
C CYS A 259 18.32 9.11 11.02
N VAL A 260 18.62 7.85 10.68
CA VAL A 260 19.01 6.84 11.67
C VAL A 260 20.35 7.18 12.32
N ARG A 261 21.36 7.59 11.54
CA ARG A 261 22.67 7.97 12.07
C ARG A 261 22.62 9.21 12.94
N SER A 262 21.87 10.23 12.52
CA SER A 262 21.62 11.42 13.33
C SER A 262 21.01 11.04 14.69
N ARG A 263 20.01 10.15 14.68
CA ARG A 263 19.37 9.66 15.90
C ARG A 263 20.32 8.83 16.77
N MET A 264 21.13 7.96 16.20
CA MET A 264 22.08 7.13 16.97
C MET A 264 23.22 7.94 17.58
N ALA A 265 23.59 9.08 16.97
CA ALA A 265 24.62 9.99 17.49
C ALA A 265 24.15 10.82 18.69
N ASP A 266 22.83 11.06 18.84
CA ASP A 266 22.23 11.72 20.02
C ASP A 266 21.30 10.76 20.79
N PRO A 267 21.84 9.80 21.55
CA PRO A 267 21.03 8.92 22.40
C PRO A 267 20.38 9.66 23.59
N GLY A 268 20.75 10.93 23.82
CA GLY A 268 20.67 11.63 25.11
C GLY A 268 19.32 12.20 25.55
N ALA A 269 18.18 11.72 25.08
CA ALA A 269 16.89 12.25 25.54
C ALA A 269 15.97 11.16 26.09
N ALA A 270 15.39 11.42 27.27
CA ALA A 270 14.31 10.64 27.90
C ALA A 270 13.00 10.61 27.08
N ARG A 271 13.00 11.15 25.86
CA ARG A 271 11.86 11.21 24.95
C ARG A 271 11.72 9.87 24.22
N LYS A 272 10.52 9.31 24.23
CA LYS A 272 10.18 8.13 23.45
C LYS A 272 9.85 8.54 22.00
N ASP A 273 10.51 7.91 21.05
CA ASP A 273 10.22 7.97 19.61
C ASP A 273 10.29 6.56 19.01
N LEU A 274 9.82 6.38 17.76
CA LEU A 274 9.74 5.05 17.15
C LEU A 274 11.12 4.40 16.97
N ILE A 275 12.15 5.17 16.61
CA ILE A 275 13.51 4.66 16.39
C ILE A 275 14.20 4.31 17.71
N THR A 276 14.00 5.10 18.77
CA THR A 276 14.43 4.79 20.14
C THR A 276 13.88 3.45 20.58
N SER A 277 12.62 3.20 20.24
CA SER A 277 11.97 1.93 20.55
C SER A 277 12.60 0.78 19.76
N LEU A 278 13.04 0.99 18.51
CA LEU A 278 13.79 0.00 17.73
C LEU A 278 15.22 -0.23 18.27
N ILE A 279 15.92 0.83 18.67
CA ILE A 279 17.26 0.77 19.28
C ILE A 279 17.21 -0.03 20.59
N ASN A 280 16.19 0.22 21.40
CA ASN A 280 15.99 -0.44 22.68
C ASN A 280 15.21 -1.77 22.56
N ALA A 281 14.72 -2.12 21.37
CA ALA A 281 13.96 -3.33 21.17
C ALA A 281 14.84 -4.55 21.45
N ARG A 282 14.29 -5.49 22.21
CA ARG A 282 14.86 -6.81 22.46
C ARG A 282 13.79 -7.83 22.13
N ASP A 283 14.15 -8.92 21.47
CA ASP A 283 13.20 -10.03 21.32
C ASP A 283 12.92 -10.63 22.71
N PRO A 284 11.65 -10.74 23.15
CA PRO A 284 11.34 -11.25 24.48
C PRO A 284 11.69 -12.73 24.72
N GLU A 285 11.84 -13.53 23.65
CA GLU A 285 12.14 -14.96 23.72
C GLU A 285 13.65 -15.22 23.66
N THR A 286 14.38 -14.51 22.79
CA THR A 286 15.81 -14.76 22.55
C THR A 286 16.74 -13.72 23.20
N GLY A 287 16.21 -12.57 23.60
CA GLY A 287 16.99 -11.42 24.08
C GLY A 287 17.76 -10.68 22.98
N SER A 288 17.65 -11.09 21.71
CA SER A 288 18.44 -10.50 20.61
C SER A 288 18.04 -9.04 20.35
N GLU A 289 19.04 -8.21 20.14
CA GLU A 289 18.89 -6.80 19.76
C GLU A 289 18.84 -6.63 18.24
N LEU A 290 18.42 -5.45 17.78
CA LEU A 290 18.46 -5.10 16.36
C LEU A 290 19.83 -4.53 15.97
N THR A 291 20.36 -4.96 14.83
CA THR A 291 21.55 -4.34 14.24
C THR A 291 21.24 -2.95 13.68
N GLU A 292 22.24 -2.12 13.43
CA GLU A 292 22.02 -0.83 12.75
C GLU A 292 21.32 -1.02 11.39
N LEU A 293 21.71 -2.06 10.62
CA LEU A 293 21.09 -2.37 9.34
C LEU A 293 19.62 -2.77 9.49
N ASP A 294 19.27 -3.47 10.56
CA ASP A 294 17.89 -3.80 10.89
C ASP A 294 17.06 -2.55 11.22
N ILE A 295 17.63 -1.64 12.01
CA ILE A 295 17.00 -0.37 12.36
C ILE A 295 16.78 0.47 11.08
N GLN A 296 17.79 0.58 10.20
CA GLN A 296 17.66 1.23 8.90
C GLN A 296 16.58 0.57 8.02
N THR A 297 16.48 -0.75 8.07
CA THR A 297 15.50 -1.53 7.31
C THR A 297 14.07 -1.21 7.73
N GLU A 298 13.78 -1.16 9.04
CA GLU A 298 12.45 -0.80 9.54
C GLU A 298 12.18 0.71 9.42
N ALA A 299 13.19 1.55 9.66
CA ALA A 299 13.13 3.00 9.47
C ALA A 299 12.70 3.40 8.05
N PHE A 300 13.25 2.73 7.03
CA PHE A 300 12.87 2.96 5.64
C PHE A 300 11.37 2.72 5.43
N ALA A 301 10.83 1.67 6.07
CA ALA A 301 9.40 1.35 6.01
C ALA A 301 8.55 2.46 6.63
N PHE A 302 8.98 3.06 7.74
CA PHE A 302 8.26 4.17 8.38
C PHE A 302 8.16 5.40 7.47
N ILE A 303 9.25 5.80 6.80
CA ILE A 303 9.25 6.93 5.85
C ILE A 303 8.24 6.71 4.72
N VAL A 304 8.29 5.53 4.10
CA VAL A 304 7.46 5.21 2.93
C VAL A 304 5.99 5.04 3.33
N ALA A 305 5.72 4.28 4.40
CA ALA A 305 4.37 3.95 4.81
C ALA A 305 3.66 5.12 5.50
N GLY A 306 4.34 5.85 6.40
CA GLY A 306 3.73 6.88 7.24
C GLY A 306 3.39 8.17 6.49
N SER A 307 4.27 8.60 5.58
CA SER A 307 4.11 9.89 4.88
C SER A 307 3.02 9.86 3.82
N HIS A 308 3.10 8.95 2.85
CA HIS A 308 2.22 8.98 1.68
C HIS A 308 0.79 8.53 2.01
N THR A 309 0.61 7.52 2.85
CA THR A 309 -0.73 6.99 3.16
C THR A 309 -1.57 7.99 3.96
N THR A 310 -0.99 8.62 4.99
CA THR A 310 -1.67 9.60 5.84
C THR A 310 -1.99 10.87 5.06
N SER A 311 -1.02 11.43 4.34
CA SER A 311 -1.23 12.65 3.54
C SER A 311 -2.24 12.44 2.42
N GLY A 312 -2.20 11.29 1.73
CA GLY A 312 -3.19 10.91 0.73
C GLY A 312 -4.58 10.77 1.33
N THR A 313 -4.70 10.15 2.51
CA THR A 313 -6.00 9.92 3.18
C THR A 313 -6.63 11.25 3.56
N LEU A 314 -5.86 12.15 4.17
CA LEU A 314 -6.32 13.48 4.55
C LEU A 314 -6.68 14.34 3.33
N THR A 315 -5.85 14.30 2.28
CA THR A 315 -6.12 15.03 1.03
C THR A 315 -7.47 14.63 0.44
N LEU A 316 -7.75 13.33 0.35
CA LEU A 316 -9.01 12.81 -0.19
C LEU A 316 -10.19 13.13 0.73
N LEU A 317 -10.01 13.01 2.05
CA LEU A 317 -11.04 13.37 3.03
C LEU A 317 -11.45 14.84 2.88
N PHE A 318 -10.49 15.77 2.90
CA PHE A 318 -10.77 17.19 2.71
C PHE A 318 -11.36 17.48 1.34
N SER A 319 -10.88 16.84 0.27
CA SER A 319 -11.47 16.98 -1.06
C SER A 319 -12.95 16.60 -1.08
N HIS A 320 -13.33 15.49 -0.44
CA HIS A 320 -14.73 15.04 -0.38
C HIS A 320 -15.60 15.97 0.45
N ILE A 321 -15.11 16.40 1.61
CA ILE A 321 -15.85 17.30 2.51
C ILE A 321 -16.05 18.67 1.83
N LEU A 322 -14.98 19.28 1.31
CA LEU A 322 -15.03 20.65 0.77
C LEU A 322 -15.83 20.74 -0.54
N GLN A 323 -15.89 19.66 -1.33
CA GLN A 323 -16.73 19.61 -2.53
C GLN A 323 -18.20 19.35 -2.22
N ASN A 324 -18.55 19.03 -0.98
CA ASN A 324 -19.92 18.78 -0.55
C ASN A 324 -20.35 19.77 0.54
N PRO A 325 -20.98 20.91 0.18
CA PRO A 325 -21.34 21.96 1.13
C PRO A 325 -22.21 21.49 2.30
N VAL A 326 -23.06 20.48 2.08
CA VAL A 326 -23.93 19.93 3.13
C VAL A 326 -23.13 19.11 4.14
N VAL A 327 -22.22 18.25 3.67
CA VAL A 327 -21.31 17.49 4.54
C VAL A 327 -20.39 18.44 5.28
N HIS A 328 -19.80 19.42 4.58
CA HIS A 328 -18.94 20.44 5.17
C HIS A 328 -19.64 21.18 6.32
N ALA A 329 -20.86 21.70 6.09
CA ALA A 329 -21.60 22.42 7.13
C ALA A 329 -21.85 21.57 8.37
N LYS A 330 -22.21 20.28 8.20
CA LYS A 330 -22.42 19.35 9.32
C LYS A 330 -21.13 18.99 10.07
N VAL A 331 -20.03 18.81 9.34
CA VAL A 331 -18.71 18.57 9.96
C VAL A 331 -18.31 19.77 10.81
N VAL A 332 -18.49 20.99 10.30
CA VAL A 332 -18.19 22.22 11.05
C VAL A 332 -19.09 22.34 12.27
N GLU A 333 -20.40 22.15 12.12
CA GLU A 333 -21.37 22.19 13.24
C GLU A 333 -21.02 21.19 14.35
N GLU A 334 -20.68 19.94 13.99
CA GLU A 334 -20.28 18.92 14.96
C GLU A 334 -18.97 19.30 15.67
N ILE A 335 -17.96 19.76 14.93
CA ILE A 335 -16.66 20.19 15.49
C ILE A 335 -16.84 21.39 16.43
N ASP A 336 -17.57 22.43 16.01
CA ASP A 336 -17.79 23.64 16.81
C ASP A 336 -18.48 23.31 18.14
N SER A 337 -19.48 22.40 18.11
CA SER A 337 -20.16 21.94 19.33
C SER A 337 -19.22 21.28 20.34
N VAL A 338 -18.11 20.68 19.89
CA VAL A 338 -17.10 20.08 20.76
C VAL A 338 -16.04 21.10 21.19
N VAL A 339 -15.57 21.95 20.26
CA VAL A 339 -14.52 22.94 20.51
C VAL A 339 -14.95 23.99 21.53
N GLU A 340 -16.18 24.49 21.42
CA GLU A 340 -16.74 25.49 22.36
C GLU A 340 -16.71 25.01 23.81
N ASN A 341 -16.80 23.70 24.03
CA ASN A 341 -16.78 23.07 25.35
C ASN A 341 -15.37 22.87 25.94
N VAL A 342 -14.30 22.98 25.14
CA VAL A 342 -12.92 22.66 25.57
C VAL A 342 -12.09 23.91 25.87
N GLY A 343 -12.42 25.06 25.26
CA GLY A 343 -11.77 26.35 25.56
C GLY A 343 -10.27 26.43 25.21
N SER A 344 -9.75 25.47 24.43
CA SER A 344 -8.35 25.38 23.99
C SER A 344 -8.27 25.39 22.46
N ALA A 345 -7.16 25.92 21.93
CA ALA A 345 -6.88 25.87 20.49
C ALA A 345 -6.59 24.46 19.95
N ILE A 346 -6.27 23.53 20.86
CA ILE A 346 -6.00 22.11 20.57
C ILE A 346 -6.92 21.25 21.42
N ILE A 347 -7.56 20.28 20.77
CA ILE A 347 -8.46 19.33 21.43
C ILE A 347 -7.67 18.05 21.74
N PRO A 348 -7.65 17.59 23.01
CA PRO A 348 -7.03 16.31 23.34
C PRO A 348 -7.67 15.15 22.58
N ILE A 349 -6.87 14.21 22.10
CA ILE A 349 -7.33 13.03 21.34
C ILE A 349 -8.22 12.11 22.19
N LYS A 350 -8.03 12.14 23.51
CA LYS A 350 -8.77 11.30 24.45
C LYS A 350 -10.28 11.55 24.30
N ASP A 351 -11.00 10.47 23.97
CA ASP A 351 -12.46 10.44 23.79
C ASP A 351 -12.97 11.34 22.64
N LEU A 352 -12.07 11.88 21.80
CA LEU A 352 -12.44 12.81 20.72
C LEU A 352 -13.27 12.13 19.63
N GLU A 353 -12.88 10.93 19.21
CA GLU A 353 -13.59 10.17 18.18
C GLU A 353 -15.04 9.88 18.58
N ALA A 354 -15.29 9.60 19.87
CA ALA A 354 -16.63 9.35 20.40
C ALA A 354 -17.51 10.61 20.41
N LYS A 355 -16.89 11.79 20.45
CA LYS A 355 -17.59 13.09 20.41
C LYS A 355 -17.84 13.59 18.99
N LEU A 356 -17.22 12.99 17.99
CA LEU A 356 -17.31 13.38 16.58
C LEU A 356 -17.83 12.24 15.69
N PRO A 357 -18.99 11.63 16.00
CA PRO A 357 -19.49 10.46 15.26
C PRO A 357 -19.70 10.73 13.76
N PHE A 358 -20.12 11.94 13.36
CA PHE A 358 -20.30 12.29 11.96
C PHE A 358 -18.97 12.48 11.23
N VAL A 359 -17.97 13.14 11.85
CA VAL A 359 -16.60 13.21 11.30
C VAL A 359 -16.01 11.81 11.15
N MET A 360 -16.16 10.93 12.14
CA MET A 360 -15.66 9.55 12.05
C MET A 360 -16.36 8.77 10.94
N ALA A 361 -17.66 9.00 10.74
CA ALA A 361 -18.38 8.42 9.61
C ALA A 361 -17.85 8.93 8.25
N CYS A 362 -17.44 10.20 8.16
CA CYS A 362 -16.79 10.77 6.97
C CYS A 362 -15.41 10.13 6.73
N VAL A 363 -14.63 9.91 7.79
CA VAL A 363 -13.33 9.21 7.72
C VAL A 363 -13.51 7.78 7.22
N ASP A 364 -14.46 7.04 7.77
CA ASP A 364 -14.79 5.68 7.36
C ASP A 364 -15.22 5.61 5.89
N GLU A 365 -16.07 6.56 5.47
CA GLU A 365 -16.53 6.62 4.08
C GLU A 365 -15.42 7.02 3.10
N ASN A 366 -14.49 7.88 3.52
CA ASN A 366 -13.30 8.18 2.74
C ASN A 366 -12.46 6.91 2.51
N PHE A 367 -12.23 6.09 3.54
CA PHE A 367 -11.55 4.79 3.38
C PHE A 367 -12.31 3.83 2.46
N ARG A 368 -13.64 3.86 2.48
CA ARG A 368 -14.46 3.03 1.61
C ARG A 368 -14.34 3.48 0.15
N MET A 369 -14.56 4.76 -0.12
CA MET A 369 -14.58 5.30 -1.49
C MET A 369 -13.20 5.31 -2.13
N ASN A 370 -12.22 5.88 -1.43
CA ASN A 370 -10.90 6.13 -1.97
C ASN A 370 -9.84 5.51 -1.06
N ALA A 371 -9.64 4.20 -1.24
CA ALA A 371 -8.48 3.55 -0.66
C ALA A 371 -7.19 4.16 -1.24
N VAL A 372 -6.36 4.79 -0.40
CA VAL A 372 -5.05 5.32 -0.82
C VAL A 372 -4.09 4.21 -1.23
N PHE A 373 -4.29 3.03 -0.63
CA PHE A 373 -3.49 1.85 -0.88
C PHE A 373 -4.24 0.90 -1.80
N THR A 374 -3.90 0.85 -3.09
CA THR A 374 -4.57 0.03 -4.11
C THR A 374 -3.64 -0.95 -4.83
N MET A 375 -2.53 -1.31 -4.18
CA MET A 375 -1.63 -2.36 -4.70
C MET A 375 -2.11 -3.77 -4.27
N PRO A 376 -1.81 -4.81 -5.07
CA PRO A 376 -2.19 -6.17 -4.72
C PRO A 376 -1.37 -6.68 -3.52
N LEU A 377 -2.03 -6.99 -2.41
CA LEU A 377 -1.42 -7.67 -1.26
C LEU A 377 -1.49 -9.18 -1.47
N GLU A 378 -0.64 -9.69 -2.35
CA GLU A 378 -0.68 -11.08 -2.78
C GLU A 378 -0.26 -12.05 -1.67
N ARG A 379 -0.95 -13.19 -1.59
CA ARG A 379 -0.61 -14.31 -0.72
C ARG A 379 -0.47 -15.58 -1.53
N GLU A 380 0.46 -16.46 -1.17
CA GLU A 380 0.68 -17.75 -1.82
C GLU A 380 0.14 -18.88 -0.95
N VAL A 381 -0.64 -19.77 -1.55
CA VAL A 381 -1.05 -21.03 -0.91
C VAL A 381 0.16 -21.93 -0.72
N THR A 382 0.54 -22.20 0.55
CA THR A 382 1.71 -23.02 0.88
C THR A 382 1.35 -24.48 1.22
N ALA A 383 0.11 -24.72 1.67
CA ALA A 383 -0.41 -26.02 2.06
C ALA A 383 -0.46 -27.00 0.87
N LYS A 384 -0.11 -28.28 1.09
CA LYS A 384 0.03 -29.28 0.00
C LYS A 384 -1.32 -29.68 -0.58
N GLU A 385 -2.32 -29.78 0.28
CA GLU A 385 -3.72 -30.08 -0.01
C GLU A 385 -4.48 -28.91 -0.65
N GLY A 386 -3.84 -27.73 -0.74
CA GLY A 386 -4.48 -26.49 -1.14
C GLY A 386 -5.13 -25.76 0.04
N PHE A 387 -5.89 -24.72 -0.26
CA PHE A 387 -6.58 -23.92 0.76
C PHE A 387 -7.95 -23.46 0.24
N GLU A 388 -8.98 -23.61 1.07
CA GLU A 388 -10.35 -23.26 0.67
C GLU A 388 -10.64 -21.77 0.90
N ILE A 389 -11.06 -21.10 -0.17
CA ILE A 389 -11.50 -19.70 -0.17
C ILE A 389 -12.80 -19.62 -0.97
N GLU A 390 -13.87 -19.10 -0.36
CA GLU A 390 -15.18 -18.94 -1.01
C GLU A 390 -15.69 -20.22 -1.68
N GLY A 391 -15.54 -21.37 -1.00
CA GLY A 391 -15.96 -22.68 -1.52
C GLY A 391 -15.06 -23.27 -2.61
N HIS A 392 -13.95 -22.62 -2.96
CA HIS A 392 -12.98 -23.12 -3.92
C HIS A 392 -11.70 -23.59 -3.23
N VAL A 393 -11.34 -24.86 -3.41
CA VAL A 393 -10.03 -25.38 -3.00
C VAL A 393 -8.98 -24.88 -4.00
N ILE A 394 -8.13 -23.96 -3.55
CA ILE A 394 -7.07 -23.33 -4.33
C ILE A 394 -5.77 -24.12 -4.17
N PRO A 395 -5.10 -24.54 -5.25
CA PRO A 395 -3.93 -25.41 -5.16
C PRO A 395 -2.68 -24.65 -4.67
N LYS A 396 -1.74 -25.40 -4.10
CA LYS A 396 -0.41 -24.91 -3.68
C LYS A 396 0.29 -24.13 -4.79
N GLY A 397 1.00 -23.05 -4.42
CA GLY A 397 1.75 -22.20 -5.33
C GLY A 397 0.89 -21.20 -6.09
N THR A 398 -0.42 -21.16 -5.82
CA THR A 398 -1.32 -20.14 -6.37
C THR A 398 -1.27 -18.89 -5.51
N GLY A 399 -1.07 -17.76 -6.16
CA GLY A 399 -1.27 -16.45 -5.59
C GLY A 399 -2.76 -16.09 -5.50
N VAL A 400 -3.17 -15.51 -4.37
CA VAL A 400 -4.53 -15.05 -4.09
C VAL A 400 -4.47 -13.68 -3.43
N PHE A 401 -5.43 -12.82 -3.74
CA PHE A 401 -5.61 -11.54 -3.04
C PHE A 401 -7.04 -11.01 -3.20
N SER A 402 -7.40 -10.08 -2.32
CA SER A 402 -8.59 -9.25 -2.47
C SER A 402 -8.17 -7.79 -2.49
N LEU A 403 -8.46 -7.09 -3.59
CA LEU A 403 -8.19 -5.66 -3.64
C LEU A 403 -9.26 -4.91 -2.85
N ASN A 404 -8.84 -4.14 -1.85
CA ASN A 404 -9.73 -3.31 -1.03
C ASN A 404 -10.65 -2.40 -1.87
N HIS A 405 -10.13 -1.76 -2.92
CA HIS A 405 -10.94 -0.94 -3.84
C HIS A 405 -12.11 -1.73 -4.45
N VAL A 406 -11.85 -2.94 -4.94
CA VAL A 406 -12.89 -3.83 -5.48
C VAL A 406 -13.90 -4.23 -4.41
N VAL A 407 -13.43 -4.62 -3.23
CA VAL A 407 -14.30 -5.03 -2.11
C VAL A 407 -15.19 -3.88 -1.66
N HIS A 408 -14.62 -2.69 -1.44
CA HIS A 408 -15.31 -1.52 -0.93
C HIS A 408 -16.36 -0.96 -1.89
N ILE A 409 -16.13 -1.06 -3.21
CA ILE A 409 -17.09 -0.66 -4.24
C ILE A 409 -18.18 -1.74 -4.43
N THR A 410 -17.83 -3.02 -4.34
CA THR A 410 -18.76 -4.15 -4.54
C THR A 410 -19.89 -4.17 -3.49
N LEU A 411 -19.63 -3.66 -2.28
CA LEU A 411 -20.65 -3.52 -1.22
C LEU A 411 -21.86 -2.63 -1.61
N LEU A 412 -21.79 -1.94 -2.75
CA LEU A 412 -22.87 -1.10 -3.29
C LEU A 412 -23.67 -1.75 -4.44
N SER A 413 -23.48 -3.04 -4.73
CA SER A 413 -24.18 -3.73 -5.82
C SER A 413 -25.72 -3.62 -5.66
N GLY A 414 -26.29 -2.67 -6.41
CA GLY A 414 -27.69 -2.23 -6.33
C GLY A 414 -27.88 -0.74 -6.66
N VAL A 415 -26.86 0.10 -6.46
CA VAL A 415 -26.94 1.53 -6.82
C VAL A 415 -25.63 1.99 -7.45
N ARG A 416 -25.61 2.15 -8.79
CA ARG A 416 -24.65 3.05 -9.44
C ARG A 416 -25.07 4.48 -9.10
N THR A 417 -24.84 4.91 -7.86
CA THR A 417 -24.97 6.32 -7.48
C THR A 417 -23.63 7.00 -7.67
N THR A 418 -23.67 8.25 -8.10
CA THR A 418 -22.49 9.10 -8.23
C THR A 418 -21.78 9.21 -6.87
N MET A 419 -20.45 9.25 -6.87
CA MET A 419 -19.62 9.36 -5.65
C MET A 419 -20.19 10.36 -4.61
N PHE A 420 -20.74 11.47 -5.09
CA PHE A 420 -21.27 12.58 -4.30
C PHE A 420 -22.48 12.28 -3.41
N SER A 421 -23.51 11.55 -3.88
CA SER A 421 -24.69 11.25 -3.05
C SER A 421 -24.39 10.16 -2.01
N THR A 422 -23.49 9.25 -2.35
CA THR A 422 -23.09 8.13 -1.50
C THR A 422 -22.41 8.58 -0.22
N PHE A 423 -21.57 9.62 -0.27
CA PHE A 423 -20.78 10.05 0.88
C PHE A 423 -21.67 10.51 2.05
N LEU A 424 -22.64 11.38 1.77
CA LEU A 424 -23.58 11.89 2.77
C LEU A 424 -24.53 10.79 3.26
N ASP A 425 -25.12 10.02 2.35
CA ASP A 425 -26.07 8.97 2.68
C ASP A 425 -25.45 7.87 3.54
N PHE A 426 -24.20 7.50 3.25
CA PHE A 426 -23.48 6.50 4.03
C PHE A 426 -23.06 7.04 5.39
N ALA A 427 -22.52 8.27 5.46
CA ALA A 427 -22.16 8.88 6.74
C ALA A 427 -23.38 8.96 7.68
N ILE A 428 -24.54 9.40 7.16
CA ILE A 428 -25.79 9.44 7.93
C ILE A 428 -26.26 8.03 8.33
N LYS A 429 -26.24 7.06 7.41
CA LYS A 429 -26.62 5.67 7.72
C LYS A 429 -25.74 5.07 8.81
N ARG A 430 -24.44 5.36 8.79
CA ARG A 430 -23.48 4.83 9.76
C ARG A 430 -23.74 5.39 11.15
N VAL A 431 -23.94 6.70 11.28
CA VAL A 431 -24.34 7.34 12.55
C VAL A 431 -25.65 6.74 13.09
N ARG A 432 -26.64 6.52 12.22
CA ARG A 432 -27.90 5.87 12.61
C ARG A 432 -27.72 4.42 13.07
N SER A 433 -26.77 3.69 12.46
CA SER A 433 -26.49 2.29 12.81
C SER A 433 -25.64 2.11 14.06
N SER A 434 -24.86 3.12 14.46
CA SER A 434 -24.03 3.08 15.67
C SER A 434 -24.80 3.40 16.95
N GLY A 435 -26.10 3.73 16.86
CA GLY A 435 -26.95 3.99 18.02
C GLY A 435 -26.61 5.28 18.77
N VAL A 436 -25.78 6.14 18.18
CA VAL A 436 -25.48 7.48 18.70
C VAL A 436 -26.55 8.41 18.15
N SER A 437 -27.60 8.62 18.97
CA SER A 437 -28.75 9.47 18.66
C SER A 437 -28.42 10.95 18.75
#